data_AF-A0A0C2AZZ6-F1
#
_entry.id   AF-A0A0C2AZZ6-F1
#
_cell.length_a   1.000
_cell.length_b   1.000
_cell.length_c   1.000
_cell.angle_alpha   90.00
_cell.angle_beta   90.00
_cell.angle_gamma   90.00
#
_symmetry.space_group_name_H-M   'P 1'
#
loop_
_entity.id
_entity.type
_entity.pdbx_description
1 polymer ?
#
loop_
_entity_poly.entity_id
_entity_poly.type
_entity_poly.pdbx_seq_one_letter_code
_entity_poly.pdbx_strand_id
1 'polypeptide(L)' 'MVGVVDDFIGPFVHLARPTGLTWQSRWVSVRPGTPYEQRQLRVLAALHRLRHKGLAEAGP' A
#
# COMPACT_ATOMS: atom_id res chain seq x y z
N MET A 1 9.02 0.33 -6.15
CA MET A 1 7.62 0.59 -5.70
C MET A 1 7.58 0.47 -4.18
N VAL A 2 6.72 1.22 -3.49
CA VAL A 2 6.61 1.21 -2.01
C VAL A 2 5.23 0.70 -1.60
N GLY A 3 5.18 -0.20 -0.62
CA GLY A 3 3.96 -0.80 -0.07
C GLY A 3 4.13 -1.21 1.39
N VAL A 4 3.08 -1.77 1.95
CA VAL A 4 3.05 -2.41 3.27
C VAL A 4 3.18 -3.92 3.06
N VAL A 5 3.93 -4.59 3.92
CA VAL A 5 3.97 -6.06 3.94
C VAL A 5 2.65 -6.56 4.53
N ASP A 6 1.95 -7.40 3.77
CA ASP A 6 0.68 -8.00 4.17
C ASP A 6 0.89 -9.43 4.68
N ASP A 7 1.74 -10.21 4.01
CA ASP A 7 1.99 -11.61 4.34
C ASP A 7 3.34 -12.12 3.80
N PHE A 8 3.78 -13.29 4.27
CA PHE A 8 4.93 -14.04 3.79
C PHE A 8 4.52 -15.46 3.41
N ILE A 9 4.67 -15.82 2.13
CA ILE A 9 4.39 -17.18 1.64
C ILE A 9 5.65 -17.77 1.03
N GLY A 10 6.28 -18.69 1.77
CA GLY A 10 7.56 -19.28 1.40
C GLY A 10 8.63 -18.20 1.17
N PRO A 11 9.32 -18.16 0.01
CA PRO A 11 10.36 -17.17 -0.26
C PRO A 11 9.81 -15.81 -0.70
N PHE A 12 8.49 -15.64 -0.73
CA PHE A 12 7.83 -14.47 -1.25
C PHE A 12 7.21 -13.61 -0.16
N VAL A 13 7.24 -12.31 -0.40
CA VAL A 13 6.60 -11.28 0.41
C VAL A 13 5.42 -10.74 -0.39
N HIS A 14 4.24 -10.76 0.21
CA HIS A 14 3.06 -10.11 -0.32
C HIS A 14 3.02 -8.67 0.17
N LEU A 15 2.82 -7.76 -0.78
CA LEU A 15 2.85 -6.32 -0.56
C LEU A 15 1.53 -5.72 -1.02
N ALA A 16 1.00 -4.83 -0.21
CA ALA A 16 -0.21 -4.09 -0.48
C ALA A 16 0.09 -2.58 -0.52
N ARG A 17 -0.53 -1.90 -1.48
CA ARG A 17 -0.61 -0.44 -1.49
C ARG A 17 -1.96 -0.03 -0.91
N PRO A 18 -2.01 1.05 -0.11
CA PRO A 18 -3.27 1.60 0.40
C PRO A 18 -4.30 2.00 -0.67
N THR A 19 -3.90 2.02 -1.94
CA THR A 19 -4.76 2.28 -3.11
C THR A 19 -5.34 1.01 -3.73
N GLY A 20 -5.27 -0.14 -3.06
CA GLY A 20 -5.83 -1.42 -3.52
C GLY A 20 -4.94 -2.25 -4.45
N LEU A 21 -3.75 -1.75 -4.84
CA LEU A 21 -2.81 -2.53 -5.63
C LEU A 21 -2.06 -3.53 -4.75
N THR A 22 -2.07 -4.80 -5.12
CA THR A 22 -1.33 -5.89 -4.45
C THR A 22 -0.33 -6.53 -5.40
N TRP A 23 0.82 -6.95 -4.88
CA TRP A 23 1.83 -7.67 -5.66
C TRP A 23 2.69 -8.56 -4.78
N GLN A 24 3.46 -9.43 -5.44
CA GLN A 24 4.39 -10.35 -4.81
C GLN A 24 5.83 -10.01 -5.21
N SER A 25 6.78 -10.17 -4.29
CA SER A 25 8.21 -10.08 -4.59
C SER A 25 9.01 -11.08 -3.78
N ARG A 26 10.25 -11.38 -4.19
CA ARG A 26 11.18 -12.17 -3.37
C ARG A 26 11.65 -11.32 -2.19
N TRP A 27 11.83 -11.92 -1.02
CA TRP A 27 12.27 -11.20 0.18
C TRP A 27 13.62 -10.48 0.00
N VAL A 28 14.54 -11.06 -0.79
CA VAL A 28 15.84 -10.45 -1.11
C VAL A 28 15.75 -9.21 -1.99
N SER A 29 14.61 -9.01 -2.65
CA SER A 29 14.38 -7.88 -3.55
C SER A 29 13.67 -6.71 -2.87
N VAL A 30 13.36 -6.83 -1.56
CA VAL A 30 12.75 -5.77 -0.76
C VAL A 30 13.74 -5.25 0.27
N ARG A 31 13.61 -3.96 0.59
CA ARG A 31 14.31 -3.32 1.71
C ARG A 31 13.31 -2.55 2.57
N PRO A 32 13.66 -2.26 3.84
CA PRO A 32 12.92 -1.29 4.63
C PRO A 32 12.76 0.02 3.87
N GLY A 33 11.55 0.57 3.88
CA GLY A 33 11.27 1.89 3.30
C GLY A 33 11.93 3.00 4.12
N THR A 34 12.44 4.03 3.45
CA THR A 34 13.00 5.22 4.12
C THR A 34 11.89 6.01 4.82
N PRO A 35 12.22 6.87 5.81
CA PRO A 35 11.23 7.73 6.44
C PRO A 35 10.41 8.58 5.46
N TYR A 36 11.05 9.03 4.37
CA TYR A 36 10.39 9.77 3.29
C TYR A 36 9.37 8.90 2.54
N GLU A 37 9.78 7.70 2.13
CA GLU A 37 8.91 6.73 1.43
C GLU A 37 7.70 6.33 2.30
N GLN A 38 7.93 6.11 3.59
CA GLN A 38 6.86 5.82 4.56
C GLN A 38 5.88 6.99 4.70
N ARG A 39 6.38 8.24 4.70
CA ARG A 39 5.54 9.43 4.73
C ARG A 39 4.69 9.54 3.46
N GLN A 40 5.30 9.32 2.29
CA GLN A 40 4.58 9.34 1.01
C GLN A 40 3.47 8.28 0.98
N LEU A 41 3.75 7.07 1.47
CA LEU A 41 2.76 6.00 1.55
C LEU A 41 1.57 6.37 2.44
N ARG A 42 1.83 7.02 3.59
CA ARG A 42 0.77 7.54 4.48
C ARG A 42 -0.08 8.63 3.83
N VAL A 43 0.54 9.55 3.10
CA VAL A 43 -0.18 10.60 2.36
C VAL A 43 -1.07 9.98 1.29
N LEU A 44 -0.57 8.99 0.54
CA LEU A 44 -1.37 8.26 -0.45
C LEU A 44 -2.56 7.54 0.18
N ALA A 45 -2.36 6.91 1.35
CA ALA A 45 -3.45 6.27 2.10
C ALA A 45 -4.52 7.28 2.56
N ALA A 46 -4.10 8.46 3.02
CA ALA A 46 -5.02 9.53 3.42
C ALA A 46 -5.82 10.04 2.21
N LEU A 47 -5.16 10.32 1.09
CA LEU A 47 -5.80 10.77 -0.14
C LEU A 47 -6.80 9.73 -0.67
N HIS A 48 -6.44 8.45 -0.67
CA HIS A 48 -7.31 7.36 -1.09
C HIS A 48 -8.58 7.31 -0.22
N ARG A 49 -8.43 7.38 1.11
CA ARG A 49 -9.56 7.41 2.04
C ARG A 49 -10.47 8.61 1.83
N LEU A 50 -9.92 9.80 1.58
CA LEU A 50 -10.73 10.99 1.30
C LEU A 50 -11.54 10.83 0.01
N ARG A 51 -10.92 10.31 -1.06
CA ARG A 51 -11.62 10.04 -2.33
C ARG A 51 -12.75 9.01 -2.16
N HIS A 52 -12.51 7.95 -1.40
CA HIS A 52 -13.55 6.95 -1.13
C HIS A 52 -14.65 7.44 -0.20
N LYS A 53 -14.38 8.37 0.71
CA LYS A 53 -15.41 9.02 1.53
C LYS A 53 -16.33 9.91 0.68
N GLY A 54 -15.78 10.64 -0.29
CA GLY A 54 -16.58 11.47 -1.21
C GLY A 54 -17.42 10.67 -2.22
N LEU A 55 -17.19 9.35 -2.35
CA LEU A 55 -17.99 8.46 -3.20
C LEU A 55 -19.14 7.78 -2.44
N ALA A 56 -19.20 7.88 -1.11
CA ALA A 56 -20.26 7.28 -0.30
C ALA A 56 -21.54 8.14 -0.20
N GLU A 57 -21.50 9.42 -0.62
CA GLU A 57 -22.64 10.35 -0.62
C GLU A 57 -23.25 10.59 -2.02
N ALA A 58 -22.92 9.75 -3.01
CA ALA A 58 -23.58 9.74 -4.30
C ALA A 58 -24.03 8.31 -4.65
N GLY A 59 -24.91 7.76 -3.81
CA GLY A 59 -25.78 6.63 -4.17
C GLY A 59 -27.18 7.15 -4.50
N PRO A 60 -27.86 6.60 -5.52
CA PRO A 60 -29.23 6.97 -5.89
C PRO A 60 -30.27 6.67 -4.80
#